data_AF-A0A937TEZ6-F1
#
_entry.id   AF-A0A937TEZ6-F1
#
_cell.length_a   1.000
_cell.length_b   1.000
_cell.length_c   1.000
_cell.angle_alpha   90.00
_cell.angle_beta   90.00
_cell.angle_gamma   90.00
#
_symmetry.space_group_name_H-M   'P 1'
#
loop_
_entity.id
_entity.type
_entity.pdbx_description
1 polymer ?
#
loop_
_entity_poly.entity_id
_entity_poly.type
_entity_poly.pdbx_seq_one_letter_code
_entity_poly.pdbx_strand_id
1 'polypeptide(L)'
;MDILRQATVTVEKRTTDFATLQRRLVERPYADHFINTCYNLTDIAVESAPVQASIARQIVQTLQKQGLYTPAVPESQFLAAFLLYWWESFARGYAFEIEIFRDLATSGVAFTAHALHTRQQRLSRHDLTILGFRGDIKTSTYFLHVRRTKLVTQHFYITRLYHQADRQWERVVLLQEHFWRVLNGESKNIAALDKVWQIFPTAARLRLQRHHWVVVPYEWWKQRVCQIQTRRKQ
;
A
#
# COMPACT_ATOMS: atom_id res chain seq x y z
N MET A 1 -10.14 -15.45 6.17
CA MET A 1 -10.73 -14.81 7.37
C MET A 1 -9.67 -14.23 8.27
N ASP A 2 -9.81 -12.95 8.60
CA ASP A 2 -9.17 -12.32 9.76
C ASP A 2 -10.16 -12.50 10.92
N ILE A 3 -9.81 -13.36 11.88
CA ILE A 3 -10.70 -13.80 12.97
C ILE A 3 -11.16 -12.60 13.81
N LEU A 4 -10.31 -11.59 13.97
CA LEU A 4 -10.63 -10.42 14.79
C LEU A 4 -11.66 -9.50 14.15
N ARG A 5 -11.83 -9.50 12.82
CA ARG A 5 -12.87 -8.67 12.17
C ARG A 5 -14.29 -9.05 12.60
N GLN A 6 -14.50 -10.31 12.97
CA GLN A 6 -15.79 -10.84 13.41
C GLN A 6 -15.90 -10.97 14.93
N ALA A 7 -14.82 -10.67 15.66
CA ALA A 7 -14.88 -10.56 17.12
C ALA A 7 -15.87 -9.46 17.51
N THR A 8 -16.54 -9.64 18.64
CA THR A 8 -17.59 -8.73 19.09
C THR A 8 -17.25 -8.13 20.44
N VAL A 9 -17.74 -6.91 20.67
CA VAL A 9 -17.77 -6.27 21.99
C VAL A 9 -19.21 -6.05 22.37
N THR A 10 -19.53 -6.35 23.62
CA THR A 10 -20.85 -6.06 24.21
C THR A 10 -20.70 -4.98 25.27
N VAL A 11 -21.33 -3.83 25.04
CA VAL A 11 -21.42 -2.72 26.00
C VAL A 11 -22.90 -2.39 26.20
N GLU A 12 -23.35 -2.32 27.45
CA GLU A 12 -24.73 -1.93 27.78
C GLU A 12 -25.80 -2.72 26.99
N LYS A 13 -25.62 -4.04 26.88
CA LYS A 13 -26.50 -4.97 26.12
C LYS A 13 -26.50 -4.77 24.59
N ARG A 14 -25.64 -3.92 24.04
CA ARG A 14 -25.43 -3.78 22.59
C ARG A 14 -24.17 -4.52 22.18
N THR A 15 -24.32 -5.48 21.28
CA THR A 15 -23.20 -6.20 20.69
C THR A 15 -22.84 -5.59 19.34
N THR A 16 -21.56 -5.38 19.08
CA THR A 16 -21.07 -4.86 17.80
C THR A 16 -19.75 -5.52 17.45
N ASP A 17 -19.55 -5.86 16.18
CA ASP A 17 -18.30 -6.44 15.71
C ASP A 17 -17.18 -5.39 15.59
N PHE A 18 -15.93 -5.85 15.64
CA PHE A 18 -14.75 -5.00 15.57
C PHE A 18 -14.66 -4.23 14.24
N ALA A 19 -15.09 -4.79 13.12
CA ALA A 19 -15.05 -4.11 11.83
C ALA A 19 -16.04 -2.92 11.77
N THR A 20 -17.19 -3.05 12.41
CA THR A 20 -18.18 -2.00 12.56
C THR A 20 -17.67 -0.91 13.50
N LEU A 21 -17.00 -1.28 14.60
CA LEU A 21 -16.30 -0.34 15.46
C LEU A 21 -15.16 0.38 14.72
N GLN A 22 -14.38 -0.31 13.90
CA GLN A 22 -13.31 0.29 13.11
C GLN A 22 -13.83 1.34 12.13
N ARG A 23 -14.90 1.03 11.39
CA ARG A 23 -15.50 2.01 10.48
C ARG A 23 -16.06 3.21 11.23
N ARG A 24 -16.72 2.99 12.37
CA ARG A 24 -17.39 4.03 13.15
C ARG A 24 -16.42 4.93 13.92
N LEU A 25 -15.44 4.32 14.59
CA LEU A 25 -14.54 5.00 15.53
C LEU A 25 -13.23 5.43 14.90
N VAL A 26 -12.84 4.85 13.75
CA VAL A 26 -11.53 5.13 13.13
C VAL A 26 -11.68 5.66 11.70
N GLU A 27 -12.28 4.88 10.80
CA GLU A 27 -12.28 5.23 9.37
C GLU A 27 -13.11 6.50 9.10
N ARG A 28 -14.38 6.53 9.52
CA ARG A 28 -15.26 7.68 9.27
C ARG A 28 -14.74 8.99 9.89
N PRO A 29 -14.22 9.01 11.14
CA PRO A 29 -13.76 10.25 11.74
C PRO A 29 -12.43 10.76 11.19
N TYR A 30 -11.51 9.86 10.80
CA TYR A 30 -10.11 10.24 10.57
C TYR A 30 -9.59 10.04 9.16
N ALA A 31 -10.16 9.14 8.36
CA ALA A 31 -9.60 8.76 7.05
C ALA A 31 -9.50 9.95 6.08
N ASP A 32 -10.60 10.70 5.92
CA ASP A 32 -10.66 11.82 4.99
C ASP A 32 -9.71 12.94 5.41
N HIS A 33 -9.70 13.26 6.71
CA HIS A 33 -8.80 14.27 7.26
C HIS A 33 -7.33 13.90 7.03
N PHE A 34 -6.95 12.66 7.33
CA PHE A 34 -5.57 12.20 7.12
C PHE A 34 -5.14 12.28 5.65
N ILE A 35 -5.97 11.78 4.74
CA ILE A 35 -5.67 11.83 3.30
C ILE A 35 -5.50 13.29 2.84
N ASN A 36 -6.42 14.18 3.23
CA ASN A 36 -6.34 15.60 2.88
C ASN A 36 -5.08 16.26 3.46
N THR A 37 -4.72 15.93 4.70
CA THR A 37 -3.47 16.40 5.30
C THR A 37 -2.27 15.92 4.49
N CYS A 38 -2.20 14.63 4.11
CA CYS A 38 -1.12 14.09 3.29
C CYS A 38 -0.99 14.80 1.93
N TYR A 39 -2.09 15.18 1.29
CA TYR A 39 -2.07 15.97 0.05
C TYR A 39 -1.50 17.39 0.21
N ASN A 40 -1.33 17.88 1.43
CA ASN A 40 -0.77 19.20 1.72
C ASN A 40 0.64 19.16 2.34
N LEU A 41 1.15 17.97 2.70
CA LEU A 41 2.52 17.82 3.20
C LEU A 41 3.53 18.10 2.08
N THR A 42 4.74 18.52 2.44
CA THR A 42 5.82 18.72 1.46
C THR A 42 6.58 17.41 1.26
N ASP A 43 7.03 16.79 2.35
CA ASP A 43 7.65 15.47 2.40
C ASP A 43 6.71 14.48 3.10
N ILE A 44 5.90 13.77 2.30
CA ILE A 44 4.94 12.80 2.83
C ILE A 44 5.64 11.67 3.59
N ALA A 45 6.82 11.24 3.14
CA ALA A 45 7.51 10.09 3.72
C ALA A 45 7.93 10.36 5.18
N VAL A 46 8.31 11.61 5.47
CA VAL A 46 8.71 12.05 6.80
C VAL A 46 7.53 12.58 7.62
N GLU A 47 6.70 13.42 7.01
CA GLU A 47 5.69 14.20 7.74
C GLU A 47 4.40 13.42 8.03
N SER A 48 4.11 12.33 7.30
CA SER A 48 2.88 11.56 7.53
C SER A 48 2.90 10.76 8.84
N ALA A 49 4.07 10.33 9.32
CA ALA A 49 4.20 9.52 10.52
C ALA A 49 3.75 10.26 11.80
N PRO A 50 4.14 11.53 12.05
CA PRO A 50 3.57 12.34 13.14
C PRO A 50 2.05 12.49 13.08
N VAL A 51 1.46 12.67 11.89
CA VAL A 51 0.01 12.80 11.70
C VAL A 51 -0.69 11.48 12.05
N GLN A 52 -0.17 10.35 11.55
CA GLN A 52 -0.65 9.01 11.90
C GLN A 52 -0.61 8.79 13.41
N ALA A 53 0.51 9.12 14.06
CA ALA A 53 0.70 8.92 15.49
C ALA A 53 -0.25 9.81 16.33
N SER A 54 -0.52 11.03 15.87
CA SER A 54 -1.50 11.92 16.50
C SER A 54 -2.90 11.30 16.50
N ILE A 55 -3.34 10.79 15.35
CA ILE A 55 -4.65 10.14 15.24
C ILE A 55 -4.70 8.84 16.06
N ALA A 56 -3.63 8.05 16.07
CA ALA A 56 -3.54 6.83 16.90
C ALA A 56 -3.79 7.14 18.39
N ARG A 57 -3.22 8.24 18.92
CA ARG A 57 -3.48 8.69 20.29
C ARG A 57 -4.94 9.09 20.49
N GLN A 58 -5.56 9.77 19.52
CA GLN A 58 -6.98 10.15 19.59
C GLN A 58 -7.91 8.92 19.57
N ILE A 59 -7.57 7.88 18.82
CA ILE A 59 -8.30 6.60 18.82
C ILE A 59 -8.28 6.00 20.23
N VAL A 60 -7.10 5.89 20.86
CA VAL A 60 -6.99 5.33 22.22
C VAL A 60 -7.79 6.16 23.23
N GLN A 61 -7.68 7.49 23.19
CA GLN A 61 -8.47 8.38 24.06
C GLN A 61 -9.98 8.19 23.86
N THR A 62 -10.43 8.02 22.61
CA THR A 62 -11.83 7.77 22.29
C THR A 62 -12.31 6.44 22.87
N LEU A 63 -11.49 5.39 22.78
CA LEU A 63 -11.82 4.08 23.36
C LEU A 63 -11.94 4.15 24.89
N GLN A 64 -11.02 4.85 25.56
CA GLN A 64 -11.07 5.05 27.01
C GLN A 64 -12.34 5.81 27.42
N LYS A 65 -12.65 6.92 26.75
CA LYS A 65 -13.85 7.72 27.02
C LYS A 65 -15.16 6.94 26.83
N GLN A 66 -15.17 5.94 25.95
CA GLN A 66 -16.33 5.08 25.71
C GLN A 66 -16.33 3.80 26.57
N GLY A 67 -15.38 3.63 27.48
CA GLY A 67 -15.26 2.41 28.29
C GLY A 67 -14.90 1.15 27.47
N LEU A 68 -14.40 1.33 26.25
CA LEU A 68 -14.03 0.25 25.32
C LEU A 68 -12.57 -0.19 25.47
N TYR A 69 -11.78 0.55 26.25
CA TYR A 69 -10.38 0.23 26.53
C TYR A 69 -10.02 0.57 27.97
N THR A 70 -9.56 -0.44 28.70
CA THR A 70 -9.03 -0.32 30.06
C THR A 70 -7.73 -1.13 30.13
N PRO A 71 -6.56 -0.52 30.42
CA PRO A 71 -5.28 -1.23 30.40
C PRO A 71 -5.24 -2.50 31.26
N ALA A 72 -5.94 -2.48 32.40
CA ALA A 72 -6.04 -3.61 33.34
C ALA A 72 -6.95 -4.76 32.86
N VAL A 73 -7.69 -4.60 31.75
CA VAL A 73 -8.58 -5.61 31.18
C VAL A 73 -7.98 -6.13 29.87
N PRO A 74 -7.32 -7.32 29.88
CA PRO A 74 -6.61 -7.86 28.71
C PRO A 74 -7.48 -7.94 27.45
N GLU A 75 -8.75 -8.29 27.58
CA GLU A 75 -9.68 -8.45 26.46
C GLU A 75 -9.89 -7.14 25.70
N SER A 76 -9.91 -6.01 26.42
CA SER A 76 -10.06 -4.69 25.82
C SER A 76 -8.84 -4.28 24.97
N GLN A 77 -7.68 -4.88 25.25
CA GLN A 77 -6.45 -4.64 24.49
C GLN A 77 -6.56 -5.22 23.06
N PHE A 78 -7.34 -6.29 22.85
CA PHE A 78 -7.53 -6.84 21.50
C PHE A 78 -8.26 -5.88 20.57
N LEU A 79 -9.30 -5.19 21.06
CA LEU A 79 -9.99 -4.17 20.28
C LEU A 79 -9.03 -3.02 19.96
N ALA A 80 -8.31 -2.49 20.96
CA ALA A 80 -7.37 -1.41 20.75
C ALA A 80 -6.28 -1.79 19.73
N ALA A 81 -5.66 -2.95 19.89
CA ALA A 81 -4.65 -3.47 18.96
C ALA A 81 -5.20 -3.64 17.55
N PHE A 82 -6.40 -4.19 17.39
CA PHE A 82 -7.06 -4.33 16.10
C PHE A 82 -7.27 -2.97 15.42
N LEU A 83 -7.83 -2.00 16.15
CA LEU A 83 -8.12 -0.66 15.61
C LEU A 83 -6.84 0.08 15.22
N LEU A 84 -5.80 0.01 16.05
CA LEU A 84 -4.50 0.66 15.80
C LEU A 84 -3.75 0.00 14.64
N TYR A 85 -3.79 -1.33 14.52
CA TYR A 85 -3.19 -2.06 13.40
C TYR A 85 -3.82 -1.67 12.06
N TRP A 86 -5.16 -1.63 12.01
CA TRP A 86 -5.87 -1.22 10.80
C TRP A 86 -5.66 0.26 10.48
N TRP A 87 -5.56 1.12 11.50
CA TRP A 87 -5.19 2.52 11.31
C TRP A 87 -3.78 2.69 10.74
N GLU A 88 -2.79 2.01 11.31
CA GLU A 88 -1.42 2.05 10.80
C GLU A 88 -1.36 1.56 9.35
N SER A 89 -2.02 0.43 9.05
CA SER A 89 -2.06 -0.13 7.70
C SER A 89 -2.71 0.83 6.70
N PHE A 90 -3.82 1.46 7.09
CA PHE A 90 -4.49 2.49 6.30
C PHE A 90 -3.56 3.68 6.04
N ALA A 91 -3.02 4.26 7.11
CA ALA A 91 -2.22 5.48 7.04
C ALA A 91 -0.96 5.30 6.19
N ARG A 92 -0.22 4.22 6.42
CA ARG A 92 0.99 3.90 5.66
C ARG A 92 0.68 3.61 4.18
N GLY A 93 -0.43 2.91 3.91
CA GLY A 93 -0.88 2.60 2.55
C GLY A 93 -1.15 3.86 1.75
N TYR A 94 -2.05 4.72 2.23
CA TYR A 94 -2.45 5.92 1.49
C TYR A 94 -1.36 6.99 1.45
N ALA A 95 -0.53 7.13 2.50
CA ALA A 95 0.62 8.02 2.42
C ALA A 95 1.57 7.59 1.29
N PHE A 96 1.84 6.28 1.17
CA PHE A 96 2.68 5.77 0.09
C PHE A 96 2.03 5.90 -1.30
N GLU A 97 0.71 5.70 -1.42
CA GLU A 97 0.00 5.94 -2.68
C GLU A 97 0.13 7.40 -3.16
N ILE A 98 -0.10 8.36 -2.25
CA ILE A 98 0.01 9.79 -2.58
C ILE A 98 1.45 10.15 -2.97
N GLU A 99 2.44 9.60 -2.27
CA GLU A 99 3.86 9.76 -2.58
C GLU A 99 4.19 9.30 -4.01
N ILE A 100 3.70 8.11 -4.40
CA ILE A 100 3.88 7.59 -5.77
C ILE A 100 3.14 8.46 -6.80
N PHE A 101 1.89 8.86 -6.54
CA PHE A 101 1.14 9.69 -7.48
C PHE A 101 1.83 11.03 -7.73
N ARG A 102 2.36 11.67 -6.68
CA ARG A 102 3.12 12.91 -6.80
C ARG A 102 4.42 12.70 -7.57
N ASP A 103 5.18 11.67 -7.23
CA ASP A 103 6.44 11.38 -7.91
C ASP A 103 6.24 11.10 -9.41
N LEU A 104 5.23 10.31 -9.77
CA LEU A 104 4.87 10.04 -11.17
C LEU A 104 4.49 11.33 -11.91
N ALA A 105 3.66 12.17 -11.29
CA ALA A 105 3.21 13.43 -11.88
C ALA A 105 4.38 14.39 -12.11
N THR A 106 5.23 14.59 -11.09
CA THR A 106 6.44 15.44 -11.19
C THR A 106 7.43 14.91 -12.23
N SER A 107 7.49 13.59 -12.41
CA SER A 107 8.36 12.95 -13.42
C SER A 107 7.77 12.97 -14.83
N GLY A 108 6.59 13.57 -15.03
CA GLY A 108 5.93 13.66 -16.34
C GLY A 108 5.34 12.35 -16.85
N VAL A 109 5.18 11.33 -15.99
CA VAL A 109 4.49 10.09 -16.35
C VAL A 109 3.00 10.40 -16.51
N ALA A 110 2.42 10.05 -17.65
CA ALA A 110 0.98 10.06 -17.83
C ALA A 110 0.34 8.80 -17.20
N PHE A 111 -0.59 8.98 -16.26
CA PHE A 111 -1.31 7.90 -15.62
C PHE A 111 -2.73 8.34 -15.25
N THR A 112 -3.60 7.36 -15.01
CA THR A 112 -4.92 7.58 -14.41
C THR A 112 -4.95 6.89 -13.07
N ALA A 113 -5.15 7.63 -11.99
CA ALA A 113 -5.28 7.08 -10.64
C ALA A 113 -6.72 7.20 -10.14
N HIS A 114 -7.10 6.34 -9.19
CA HIS A 114 -8.34 6.51 -8.45
C HIS A 114 -8.30 7.77 -7.55
N ALA A 115 -9.47 8.35 -7.28
CA ALA A 115 -9.59 9.55 -6.47
C ALA A 115 -9.64 9.20 -4.97
N LEU A 116 -8.53 9.39 -4.26
CA LEU A 116 -8.43 9.09 -2.83
C LEU A 116 -9.34 9.98 -1.95
N HIS A 117 -9.73 11.17 -2.42
CA HIS A 117 -10.72 12.00 -1.71
C HIS A 117 -12.14 11.42 -1.80
N THR A 118 -12.41 10.55 -2.76
CA THR A 118 -13.71 9.91 -2.93
C THR A 118 -13.71 8.55 -2.25
N ARG A 119 -14.46 8.41 -1.14
CA ARG A 119 -14.51 7.18 -0.34
C ARG A 119 -14.84 5.92 -1.15
N GLN A 120 -15.72 6.01 -2.15
CA GLN A 120 -16.05 4.86 -3.00
C GLN A 120 -14.88 4.44 -3.90
N GLN A 121 -14.07 5.39 -4.36
CA GLN A 121 -12.93 5.13 -5.24
C GLN A 121 -11.73 4.55 -4.49
N ARG A 122 -11.61 4.76 -3.16
CA ARG A 122 -10.65 4.05 -2.31
C ARG A 122 -10.78 2.53 -2.34
N LEU A 123 -11.96 2.04 -2.71
CA LEU A 123 -12.24 0.61 -2.87
C LEU A 123 -12.06 0.15 -4.33
N SER A 124 -11.38 0.96 -5.15
CA SER A 124 -11.06 0.59 -6.52
C SER A 124 -10.35 -0.76 -6.56
N ARG A 125 -10.59 -1.50 -7.64
CA ARG A 125 -9.89 -2.78 -7.87
C ARG A 125 -8.42 -2.59 -8.22
N HIS A 126 -8.00 -1.37 -8.54
CA HIS A 126 -6.62 -1.02 -8.82
C HIS A 126 -6.36 0.45 -8.54
N ASP A 127 -5.12 0.78 -8.18
CA ASP A 127 -4.77 2.12 -7.71
C ASP A 127 -4.48 3.07 -8.89
N LEU A 128 -3.88 2.55 -9.97
CA LEU A 128 -3.61 3.33 -11.18
C LEU A 128 -3.56 2.51 -12.48
N THR A 129 -3.66 3.21 -13.61
CA THR A 129 -3.44 2.69 -14.96
C THR A 129 -2.36 3.49 -15.67
N ILE A 130 -1.37 2.78 -16.25
CA ILE A 130 -0.27 3.33 -17.05
C ILE A 130 -0.15 2.54 -18.35
N LEU A 131 -0.09 3.23 -19.49
CA LEU A 131 0.03 2.58 -20.81
C LEU A 131 -1.07 1.53 -21.10
N GLY A 132 -2.25 1.68 -20.48
CA GLY A 132 -3.36 0.71 -20.55
C GLY A 132 -3.26 -0.46 -19.57
N PHE A 133 -2.17 -0.57 -18.81
CA PHE A 133 -1.97 -1.59 -17.79
C PHE A 133 -2.43 -1.09 -16.43
N ARG A 134 -3.28 -1.88 -15.76
CA ARG A 134 -3.69 -1.69 -14.37
C ARG A 134 -2.59 -2.14 -13.40
N GLY A 135 -2.35 -1.34 -12.36
CA GLY A 135 -1.41 -1.66 -11.31
C GLY A 135 -1.86 -1.17 -9.94
N ASP A 136 -1.22 -1.74 -8.93
CA ASP A 136 -1.46 -1.46 -7.52
C ASP A 136 -0.18 -0.95 -6.86
N ILE A 137 -0.34 -0.09 -5.86
CA ILE A 137 0.73 0.36 -4.97
C ILE A 137 0.56 -0.39 -3.65
N LYS A 138 1.65 -0.97 -3.15
CA LYS A 138 1.66 -1.75 -1.90
C LYS A 138 2.91 -1.45 -1.10
N THR A 139 2.79 -1.22 0.20
CA THR A 139 3.93 -0.86 1.06
C THR A 139 4.92 -2.00 1.31
N SER A 140 4.54 -3.25 1.00
CA SER A 140 5.40 -4.43 1.14
C SER A 140 5.01 -5.51 0.14
N THR A 141 5.83 -6.54 0.00
CA THR A 141 5.60 -7.69 -0.88
C THR A 141 4.86 -8.85 -0.22
N TYR A 142 4.40 -8.70 1.02
CA TYR A 142 3.68 -9.77 1.74
C TYR A 142 2.48 -10.31 0.96
N PHE A 143 1.78 -9.45 0.21
CA PHE A 143 0.64 -9.83 -0.63
C PHE A 143 0.98 -10.90 -1.70
N LEU A 144 2.25 -11.01 -2.11
CA LEU A 144 2.70 -12.05 -3.05
C LEU A 144 2.79 -13.44 -2.41
N HIS A 145 2.86 -13.52 -1.08
CA HIS A 145 3.01 -14.78 -0.35
C HIS A 145 1.69 -15.30 0.21
N VAL A 146 0.67 -14.47 0.33
CA VAL A 146 -0.62 -14.89 0.90
C VAL A 146 -1.35 -15.78 -0.10
N ARG A 147 -1.59 -17.06 0.25
CA ARG A 147 -2.39 -18.03 -0.55
C ARG A 147 -3.81 -17.55 -0.95
N ARG A 148 -4.28 -16.42 -0.41
CA ARG A 148 -5.58 -15.80 -0.68
C ARG A 148 -5.62 -15.04 -2.02
N THR A 149 -4.49 -14.61 -2.57
CA THR A 149 -4.42 -14.00 -3.91
C THR A 149 -4.34 -15.10 -4.98
N LYS A 150 -5.38 -15.93 -5.08
CA LYS A 150 -5.49 -16.92 -6.18
C LYS A 150 -5.63 -16.27 -7.57
N LEU A 151 -5.84 -14.96 -7.62
CA LEU A 151 -5.95 -14.18 -8.86
C LEU A 151 -5.11 -12.91 -8.71
N VAL A 152 -3.85 -12.98 -9.12
CA VAL A 152 -3.10 -11.77 -9.44
C VAL A 152 -3.76 -11.15 -10.68
N THR A 153 -4.62 -10.16 -10.47
CA THR A 153 -5.34 -9.47 -11.55
C THR A 153 -4.58 -8.26 -12.08
N GLN A 154 -3.58 -7.77 -11.33
CA GLN A 154 -2.82 -6.59 -11.74
C GLN A 154 -1.67 -6.96 -12.65
N HIS A 155 -1.42 -6.09 -13.62
CA HIS A 155 -0.31 -6.23 -14.55
C HIS A 155 1.01 -5.78 -13.90
N PHE A 156 0.94 -4.91 -12.88
CA PHE A 156 2.11 -4.52 -12.10
C PHE A 156 1.78 -4.13 -10.65
N TYR A 157 2.82 -4.12 -9.83
CA TYR A 157 2.81 -3.60 -8.48
C TYR A 157 3.98 -2.65 -8.25
N ILE A 158 3.73 -1.45 -7.73
CA ILE A 158 4.76 -0.57 -7.19
C ILE A 158 4.87 -0.84 -5.69
N THR A 159 6.06 -1.18 -5.22
CA THR A 159 6.26 -1.55 -3.82
C THR A 159 7.64 -1.19 -3.31
N ARG A 160 7.94 -1.56 -2.07
CA ARG A 160 9.25 -1.40 -1.45
C ARG A 160 9.83 -2.76 -1.10
N LEU A 161 11.11 -2.96 -1.37
CA LEU A 161 11.88 -4.09 -0.90
C LEU A 161 12.93 -3.58 0.08
N TYR A 162 13.19 -4.38 1.12
CA TYR A 162 14.25 -4.07 2.07
C TYR A 162 15.58 -4.60 1.54
N HIS A 163 16.55 -3.71 1.36
CA HIS A 163 17.92 -4.05 1.03
C HIS A 163 18.69 -4.32 2.33
N GLN A 164 18.96 -5.59 2.61
CA GLN A 164 19.54 -5.99 3.90
C GLN A 164 20.97 -5.44 4.11
N ALA A 165 21.78 -5.35 3.05
CA ALA A 165 23.15 -4.85 3.15
C ALA A 165 23.17 -3.35 3.51
N ASP A 166 22.37 -2.55 2.82
CA ASP A 166 22.33 -1.10 3.03
C ASP A 166 21.36 -0.67 4.14
N ARG A 167 20.56 -1.62 4.66
CA ARG A 167 19.51 -1.39 5.66
C ARG A 167 18.49 -0.32 5.24
N GLN A 168 18.18 -0.28 3.95
CA GLN A 168 17.28 0.71 3.36
C GLN A 168 16.10 0.07 2.65
N TRP A 169 15.00 0.80 2.60
CA TRP A 169 13.85 0.44 1.78
C TRP A 169 13.98 1.10 0.42
N GLU A 170 13.99 0.28 -0.62
CA GLU A 170 14.08 0.75 -2.00
C GLU A 170 12.78 0.46 -2.75
N ARG A 171 12.33 1.45 -3.54
CA ARG A 171 11.14 1.30 -4.37
C ARG A 171 11.46 0.44 -5.59
N VAL A 172 10.60 -0.54 -5.86
CA VAL A 172 10.70 -1.43 -7.02
C VAL A 172 9.34 -1.56 -7.69
N VAL A 173 9.36 -2.02 -8.94
CA VAL A 173 8.15 -2.40 -9.66
C VAL A 173 8.22 -3.87 -10.01
N LEU A 174 7.20 -4.63 -9.61
CA LEU A 174 6.98 -5.99 -10.07
C LEU A 174 6.03 -5.95 -11.26
N LEU A 175 6.46 -6.48 -12.38
CA LEU A 175 5.77 -6.45 -13.67
C LEU A 175 5.42 -7.88 -14.07
N GLN A 176 4.21 -8.08 -14.60
CA GLN A 176 3.93 -9.27 -15.38
C GLN A 176 4.70 -9.23 -16.70
N GLU A 177 5.03 -10.40 -17.25
CA GLU A 177 5.85 -10.50 -18.46
C GLU A 177 5.31 -9.72 -19.65
N HIS A 178 3.98 -9.69 -19.84
CA HIS A 178 3.39 -9.01 -20.98
C HIS A 178 3.63 -7.49 -20.92
N PHE A 179 3.63 -6.88 -19.74
CA PHE A 179 3.95 -5.46 -19.58
C PHE A 179 5.46 -5.25 -19.75
N TRP A 180 6.29 -6.17 -19.24
CA TRP A 180 7.73 -6.14 -19.46
C TRP A 180 8.11 -6.11 -20.95
N ARG A 181 7.44 -6.90 -21.79
CA ARG A 181 7.66 -6.90 -23.24
C ARG A 181 7.38 -5.54 -23.88
N VAL A 182 6.37 -4.81 -23.41
CA VAL A 182 6.09 -3.44 -23.88
C VAL A 182 7.22 -2.47 -23.52
N LEU A 183 7.87 -2.67 -22.36
CA LEU A 183 9.02 -1.88 -21.97
C LEU A 183 10.30 -2.23 -22.74
N ASN A 184 10.29 -3.35 -23.48
CA ASN A 184 11.41 -3.85 -24.30
C ASN A 184 12.75 -3.85 -23.56
N GLY A 185 12.76 -4.43 -22.35
CA GLY A 185 13.98 -4.55 -21.54
C GLY A 185 14.53 -5.97 -21.49
N GLU A 186 15.83 -6.08 -21.24
CA GLU A 186 16.49 -7.34 -20.91
C GLU A 186 16.37 -7.66 -19.42
N SER A 187 16.21 -8.95 -19.09
CA SER A 187 16.08 -9.39 -17.69
C SER A 187 16.92 -10.63 -17.43
N LYS A 188 17.54 -10.71 -16.25
CA LYS A 188 18.31 -11.87 -15.79
C LYS A 188 17.47 -12.74 -14.86
N ASN A 189 17.53 -14.05 -15.01
CA ASN A 189 16.83 -14.97 -14.12
C ASN A 189 17.49 -14.99 -12.73
N ILE A 190 16.69 -14.96 -11.67
CA ILE A 190 17.13 -15.15 -10.30
C ILE A 190 16.25 -16.18 -9.58
N ALA A 191 16.81 -16.81 -8.55
CA ALA A 191 16.14 -17.88 -7.81
C ALA A 191 15.03 -17.37 -6.88
N ALA A 192 15.20 -16.18 -6.28
CA ALA A 192 14.31 -15.66 -5.25
C ALA A 192 14.35 -14.13 -5.15
N LEU A 193 13.31 -13.54 -4.57
CA LEU A 193 13.11 -12.09 -4.52
C LEU A 193 14.16 -11.36 -3.67
N ASP A 194 14.69 -12.00 -2.64
CA ASP A 194 15.78 -11.49 -1.80
C ASP A 194 17.12 -11.36 -2.55
N LYS A 195 17.25 -12.00 -3.72
CA LYS A 195 18.43 -11.93 -4.60
C LYS A 195 18.37 -10.83 -5.64
N VAL A 196 17.27 -10.07 -5.71
CA VAL A 196 17.09 -8.97 -6.68
C VAL A 196 18.27 -7.98 -6.65
N TRP A 197 18.77 -7.67 -5.46
CA TRP A 197 19.87 -6.71 -5.26
C TRP A 197 21.19 -7.12 -5.93
N GLN A 198 21.38 -8.41 -6.19
CA GLN A 198 22.62 -8.92 -6.81
C GLN A 198 22.74 -8.57 -8.29
N ILE A 199 21.64 -8.17 -8.93
CA ILE A 199 21.61 -7.90 -10.37
C ILE A 199 21.15 -6.49 -10.71
N PHE A 200 20.65 -5.74 -9.73
CA PHE A 200 20.34 -4.33 -9.93
C PHE A 200 21.59 -3.56 -10.38
N PRO A 201 21.43 -2.60 -11.30
CA PRO A 201 20.18 -2.02 -11.81
C PRO A 201 19.49 -2.81 -12.94
N THR A 202 19.99 -4.00 -13.32
CA THR A 202 19.37 -4.85 -14.35
C THR A 202 18.04 -5.44 -13.85
N ALA A 203 17.08 -5.62 -14.75
CA ALA A 203 15.81 -6.24 -14.42
C ALA A 203 15.99 -7.72 -14.00
N ALA A 204 15.26 -8.11 -12.97
CA ALA A 204 15.24 -9.45 -12.41
C ALA A 204 14.03 -10.23 -12.86
N ARG A 205 14.20 -11.41 -13.44
CA ARG A 205 13.10 -12.33 -13.73
C ARG A 205 13.08 -13.44 -12.69
N LEU A 206 11.93 -13.68 -12.08
CA LEU A 206 11.76 -14.78 -11.15
C LEU A 206 10.36 -15.37 -11.23
N ARG A 207 10.22 -16.60 -10.74
CA ARG A 207 8.93 -17.24 -10.55
C ARG A 207 8.54 -17.18 -9.09
N LEU A 208 7.42 -16.52 -8.79
CA LEU A 208 6.81 -16.52 -7.46
C LEU A 208 5.45 -17.22 -7.55
N GLN A 209 5.29 -18.29 -6.77
CA GLN A 209 4.13 -19.17 -6.86
C GLN A 209 3.91 -19.70 -8.29
N ARG A 210 2.77 -19.35 -8.91
CA ARG A 210 2.38 -19.72 -10.28
C ARG A 210 2.64 -18.61 -11.31
N HIS A 211 3.24 -17.49 -10.91
CA HIS A 211 3.40 -16.33 -11.76
C HIS A 211 4.87 -16.03 -12.05
N HIS A 212 5.13 -15.60 -13.28
CA HIS A 212 6.42 -15.05 -13.69
C HIS A 212 6.40 -13.53 -13.51
N TRP A 213 7.38 -13.04 -12.78
CA TRP A 213 7.54 -11.64 -12.44
C TRP A 213 8.85 -11.11 -12.99
N VAL A 214 8.81 -9.88 -13.45
CA VAL A 214 10.00 -9.07 -13.70
C VAL A 214 10.05 -7.95 -12.67
N VAL A 215 11.10 -7.89 -11.86
CA VAL A 215 11.33 -6.87 -10.85
C VAL A 215 12.35 -5.88 -11.36
N VAL A 216 12.04 -4.61 -11.26
CA VAL A 216 12.91 -3.52 -11.73
C VAL A 216 13.02 -2.41 -10.70
N PRO A 217 14.14 -1.66 -10.67
CA PRO A 217 14.22 -0.43 -9.91
C PRO A 217 13.13 0.54 -10.35
N TYR A 218 12.47 1.19 -9.39
CA TYR A 218 11.36 2.10 -9.66
C TYR A 218 11.74 3.27 -10.58
N GLU A 219 12.89 3.90 -10.33
CA GLU A 219 13.39 5.02 -11.15
C GLU A 219 13.66 4.60 -12.60
N TRP A 220 14.26 3.44 -12.80
CA TRP A 220 14.50 2.89 -14.13
C TRP A 220 13.18 2.64 -14.88
N TRP A 221 12.19 2.05 -14.20
CA TRP A 221 10.87 1.81 -14.79
C TRP A 221 10.17 3.11 -15.18
N LYS A 222 10.22 4.12 -14.30
CA LYS A 222 9.63 5.44 -14.52
C LYS A 222 10.20 6.09 -15.77
N GLN A 223 11.53 6.10 -15.91
CA GLN A 223 12.23 6.62 -17.09
C GLN A 223 11.79 5.90 -18.38
N ARG A 224 11.69 4.57 -18.37
CA ARG A 224 11.24 3.79 -19.53
C ARG A 224 9.79 4.08 -19.92
N VAL A 225 8.90 4.19 -18.94
CA VAL A 225 7.51 4.56 -19.18
C VAL A 225 7.43 5.94 -19.84
N CYS A 226 8.14 6.94 -19.31
CA CYS A 226 8.20 8.27 -19.91
C CYS A 226 8.69 8.23 -21.37
N GLN A 227 9.78 7.52 -21.65
CA GLN A 227 10.31 7.39 -23.01
C GLN A 227 9.27 6.83 -23.99
N ILE A 228 8.52 5.80 -23.60
CA ILE A 228 7.49 5.19 -24.43
C ILE A 228 6.32 6.15 -24.65
N GLN A 229 5.89 6.86 -23.61
CA GLN A 229 4.78 7.81 -23.70
C GLN A 229 5.13 8.99 -24.61
N THR A 230 6.35 9.50 -24.56
CA THR A 230 6.81 10.57 -25.46
C THR A 230 6.83 10.09 -26.91
N ARG A 231 7.33 8.88 -27.18
CA ARG A 231 7.34 8.31 -28.55
C ARG A 231 5.95 8.09 -29.14
N ARG A 232 4.94 7.79 -28.32
CA ARG A 232 3.55 7.59 -28.77
C ARG A 232 2.78 8.89 -29.06
N LYS A 233 3.30 10.03 -28.61
CA LYS A 233 2.71 11.35 -28.86
C LYS A 233 3.22 11.99 -30.15
N GLN A 234 4.33 11.48 -30.69
CA GLN A 234 4.91 11.87 -31.98
C GLN A 234 4.26 11.04 -33.10
#